data_AF-A0A929EX89-F1
#
_entry.id   AF-A0A929EX89-F1
#
_cell.length_a   1.000
_cell.length_b   1.000
_cell.length_c   1.000
_cell.angle_alpha   90.00
_cell.angle_beta   90.00
_cell.angle_gamma   90.00
#
_symmetry.space_group_name_H-M   'P 1'
#
loop_
_entity.id
_entity.type
_entity.pdbx_description
1 polymer ?
#
loop_
_entity_poly.entity_id
_entity_poly.type
_entity_poly.pdbx_seq_one_letter_code
_entity_poly.pdbx_strand_id
1 'polypeptide(L)'
;MLKLIVILAIIGGGYWYWTGPYQANKMTPLEARLEANAKTMKRCMGKEKSMSGAAGMGGIGGMSDDPEAFCARENNLVLKGGQWHDVRDDSGY
;
A
#
# COMPACT_ATOMS: atom_id res chain seq x y z
N MET A 1 -14.75 -9.59 -50.46
CA MET A 1 -13.71 -8.61 -50.08
C MET A 1 -14.16 -7.75 -48.89
N LEU A 2 -15.05 -6.76 -49.07
CA LEU A 2 -15.41 -5.79 -48.01
C LEU A 2 -15.97 -6.42 -46.72
N LYS A 3 -16.84 -7.43 -46.84
CA LYS A 3 -17.41 -8.15 -45.68
C LYS A 3 -16.35 -8.82 -44.79
N LEU A 4 -15.28 -9.35 -45.38
CA LEU A 4 -14.20 -10.00 -44.61
C LEU A 4 -13.36 -9.00 -43.83
N ILE A 5 -13.12 -7.81 -44.42
CA ILE A 5 -12.36 -6.73 -43.78
C ILE A 5 -13.12 -6.20 -42.56
N VAL A 6 -14.44 -6.03 -42.67
CA VAL A 6 -15.29 -5.57 -41.54
C VAL A 6 -15.27 -6.57 -40.39
N ILE A 7 -15.35 -7.87 -40.68
CA ILE A 7 -15.30 -8.93 -39.66
C ILE A 7 -13.95 -8.94 -38.95
N LEU A 8 -12.85 -8.84 -39.69
CA LEU A 8 -11.50 -8.77 -39.13
C LEU A 8 -11.28 -7.51 -38.28
N ALA A 9 -11.85 -6.37 -38.68
CA ALA A 9 -11.77 -5.13 -37.91
C ALA A 9 -12.52 -5.22 -36.56
N ILE A 10 -13.69 -5.87 -36.53
CA ILE A 10 -14.46 -6.07 -35.29
C ILE A 10 -13.73 -7.03 -34.35
N ILE A 11 -13.20 -8.14 -34.88
CA ILE A 11 -12.46 -9.14 -34.08
C ILE A 11 -11.14 -8.53 -33.56
N GLY A 12 -10.39 -7.85 -34.41
CA GLY A 12 -9.12 -7.21 -34.02
C GLY A 12 -9.31 -6.05 -33.04
N GLY A 13 -10.33 -5.22 -33.26
CA GLY A 13 -10.68 -4.12 -32.35
C GLY A 13 -11.17 -4.63 -30.99
N GLY A 14 -12.00 -5.66 -30.97
CA GLY A 14 -12.45 -6.32 -29.73
C GLY A 14 -11.29 -6.96 -28.96
N TYR A 15 -10.38 -7.65 -29.66
CA TYR A 15 -9.21 -8.27 -29.05
C TYR A 15 -8.26 -7.22 -28.43
N TRP A 16 -7.98 -6.12 -29.13
CA TRP A 16 -7.17 -5.02 -28.59
C TRP A 16 -7.88 -4.36 -27.40
N TYR A 17 -9.18 -4.10 -27.49
CA TYR A 17 -9.91 -3.49 -26.37
C TYR A 17 -9.83 -4.34 -25.08
N TRP A 18 -9.84 -5.67 -25.22
CA TRP A 18 -9.78 -6.59 -24.08
C TRP A 18 -8.35 -6.83 -23.56
N THR A 19 -7.36 -6.86 -24.45
CA THR A 19 -5.92 -7.02 -24.10
C THR A 19 -5.18 -5.69 -23.90
N GLY A 20 -5.90 -4.57 -24.02
CA GLY A 20 -5.33 -3.23 -24.02
C GLY A 20 -4.82 -2.75 -22.66
N PRO A 21 -4.13 -1.60 -22.64
CA PRO A 21 -3.42 -1.04 -21.48
C PRO A 21 -4.31 -0.70 -20.28
N TYR A 22 -5.63 -0.85 -20.42
CA TYR A 22 -6.59 -0.59 -19.34
C TYR A 22 -6.46 -1.59 -18.18
N GLN A 23 -5.96 -2.80 -18.44
CA GLN A 23 -5.60 -3.74 -17.37
C GLN A 23 -4.22 -3.46 -16.75
N ALA A 24 -3.30 -2.85 -17.51
CA ALA A 24 -1.93 -2.59 -17.07
C ALA A 24 -1.81 -1.44 -16.06
N ASN A 25 -2.81 -0.54 -15.98
CA ASN A 25 -2.72 0.67 -15.19
C ASN A 25 -3.55 0.64 -13.88
N LYS A 26 -4.10 -0.51 -13.52
CA LYS A 26 -4.77 -0.68 -12.22
C LYS A 26 -3.76 -1.25 -11.24
N MET A 27 -3.21 -0.37 -10.39
CA MET A 27 -2.61 -0.80 -9.12
C MET A 27 -3.53 -1.85 -8.52
N THR A 28 -2.98 -3.02 -8.23
CA THR A 28 -3.80 -4.08 -7.65
C THR A 28 -4.36 -3.57 -6.32
N PRO A 29 -5.58 -4.00 -5.91
CA PRO A 29 -6.13 -3.62 -4.61
C PRO A 29 -5.16 -3.88 -3.44
N LEU A 30 -4.29 -4.88 -3.59
CA LEU A 30 -3.24 -5.20 -2.64
C LEU A 30 -2.16 -4.11 -2.58
N GLU A 31 -1.59 -3.70 -3.72
CA GLU A 31 -0.54 -2.66 -3.77
C GLU A 31 -1.04 -1.34 -3.19
N ALA A 32 -2.28 -0.94 -3.50
CA ALA A 32 -2.88 0.26 -2.95
C ALA A 32 -3.02 0.19 -1.41
N ARG A 33 -3.35 -0.98 -0.86
CA ARG A 33 -3.41 -1.20 0.60
C ARG A 33 -2.04 -1.15 1.24
N LEU A 34 -1.04 -1.79 0.63
CA LEU A 34 0.35 -1.77 1.13
C LEU A 34 0.93 -0.34 1.14
N GLU A 35 0.64 0.45 0.10
CA GLU A 35 1.05 1.85 0.04
C GLU A 35 0.36 2.69 1.13
N ALA A 36 -0.94 2.47 1.35
CA ALA A 36 -1.69 3.13 2.43
C ALA A 36 -1.11 2.79 3.81
N ASN A 37 -0.80 1.51 4.05
CA ASN A 37 -0.18 1.06 5.31
C ASN A 37 1.20 1.69 5.52
N ALA A 38 2.03 1.76 4.48
CA ALA A 38 3.32 2.43 4.53
C ALA A 38 3.19 3.94 4.85
N LYS A 39 2.20 4.62 4.27
CA LYS A 39 1.91 6.04 4.59
C LYS A 39 1.46 6.22 6.04
N THR A 40 0.62 5.32 6.54
CA THR A 40 0.15 5.33 7.93
C THR A 40 1.32 5.16 8.90
N MET A 41 2.20 4.18 8.66
CA MET A 41 3.41 3.98 9.47
C MET A 41 4.32 5.20 9.46
N LYS A 42 4.58 5.77 8.28
CA LYS A 42 5.41 6.98 8.15
C LYS A 42 4.84 8.16 8.93
N ARG A 43 3.52 8.34 8.91
CA ARG A 43 2.84 9.41 9.67
C ARG A 43 2.95 9.17 11.18
N CYS A 44 2.71 7.95 11.65
CA CYS A 44 2.80 7.62 13.06
C CYS A 44 4.23 7.82 13.59
N MET A 45 5.24 7.25 12.91
CA MET A 45 6.64 7.42 13.30
C MET A 45 7.09 8.89 13.28
N GLY A 46 6.57 9.69 12.32
CA GLY A 46 6.85 11.12 12.26
C GLY A 46 6.31 11.88 13.48
N LYS A 47 5.11 11.53 13.94
CA LYS A 47 4.51 12.09 15.16
C LYS A 47 5.32 11.73 16.39
N GLU A 48 5.65 10.45 16.56
CA GLU A 48 6.47 9.98 17.67
C GLU A 48 7.82 10.69 17.70
N LYS A 49 8.55 10.76 16.59
CA LYS A 49 9.82 11.50 16.51
C LYS A 49 9.68 12.97 16.87
N SER A 50 8.61 13.63 16.42
CA SER A 50 8.35 15.04 16.77
C SER A 50 8.01 15.24 18.24
N MET A 51 7.26 14.30 18.84
CA MET A 51 6.86 14.34 20.24
C MET A 51 8.03 13.99 21.16
N SER A 52 8.86 12.99 20.81
CA SER A 52 10.11 12.69 21.52
C SER A 52 11.11 13.83 21.42
N GLY A 53 11.20 14.52 20.28
CA GLY A 53 12.01 15.72 20.12
C GLY A 53 11.55 16.88 21.02
N ALA A 54 10.23 17.07 21.14
CA ALA A 54 9.66 18.06 22.05
C ALA A 54 9.82 17.66 23.54
N ALA A 55 9.61 16.38 23.89
CA ALA A 55 9.79 15.85 25.23
C ALA A 55 11.26 15.85 25.68
N GLY A 56 12.20 15.65 24.75
CA GLY A 56 13.64 15.75 24.97
C GLY A 56 14.10 17.18 25.32
N MET A 57 13.37 18.21 24.89
CA MET A 57 13.60 19.59 25.35
C MET A 57 12.95 19.88 26.71
N GLY A 58 12.03 19.03 27.19
CA GLY A 58 11.35 19.14 28.48
C GLY A 58 11.93 18.28 29.61
N GLY A 59 13.02 17.54 29.37
CA GLY A 59 13.71 16.74 30.40
C GLY A 59 12.99 15.47 30.86
N ILE A 60 11.84 15.12 30.27
CA ILE A 60 11.10 13.88 30.57
C ILE A 60 11.26 12.96 29.36
N GLY A 61 12.39 12.26 29.31
CA GLY A 61 12.66 11.20 28.35
C GLY A 61 11.75 10.00 28.62
N GLY A 62 10.51 10.07 28.13
CA GLY A 62 9.57 8.97 28.14
C GLY A 62 10.03 7.91 27.15
N MET A 63 10.48 6.77 27.70
CA MET A 63 10.82 5.54 27.01
C MET A 63 9.85 5.23 25.86
N SER A 64 10.34 5.27 24.63
CA SER A 64 9.73 4.60 23.49
C SER A 64 10.88 3.90 22.79
N ASP A 65 11.33 2.78 23.39
CA ASP A 65 12.51 2.04 22.91
C ASP A 65 12.30 1.46 21.50
N ASP A 66 11.10 1.54 20.93
CA ASP A 66 10.89 1.31 19.50
C ASP A 66 9.60 1.98 18.97
N PRO A 67 9.69 3.17 18.33
CA PRO A 67 8.53 3.84 17.73
C PRO A 67 7.94 3.05 16.55
N GLU A 68 8.72 2.17 15.92
CA GLU A 68 8.23 1.32 14.84
C GLU A 68 7.29 0.24 15.39
N ALA A 69 7.71 -0.48 16.44
CA ALA A 69 6.88 -1.48 17.10
C ALA A 69 5.61 -0.87 17.73
N PHE A 70 5.70 0.33 18.30
CA PHE A 70 4.52 1.05 18.80
C PHE A 70 3.52 1.34 17.68
N CYS A 71 3.98 1.98 16.59
CA CYS A 71 3.13 2.34 15.47
C CYS A 71 2.55 1.13 14.73
N ALA A 72 3.31 0.04 14.63
CA ALA A 72 2.84 -1.21 14.05
C ALA A 72 1.68 -1.80 14.86
N ARG A 73 1.79 -1.85 16.19
CA ARG A 73 0.69 -2.33 17.07
C ARG A 73 -0.53 -1.43 17.01
N GLU A 74 -0.35 -0.12 17.10
CA GLU A 74 -1.45 0.87 17.07
C GLU A 74 -2.29 0.76 15.79
N ASN A 75 -1.63 0.48 14.65
CA ASN A 75 -2.29 0.37 13.36
C ASN A 75 -2.63 -1.07 12.96
N ASN A 76 -2.41 -2.06 13.84
CA ASN A 76 -2.60 -3.49 13.55
C ASN A 76 -1.85 -3.95 12.28
N LEU A 77 -0.59 -3.53 12.15
CA LEU A 77 0.28 -3.83 11.02
C LEU A 77 1.45 -4.73 11.41
N VAL A 78 1.91 -5.55 10.47
CA VAL A 78 3.10 -6.40 10.57
C VAL A 78 4.02 -6.18 9.39
N LEU A 79 5.33 -6.16 9.63
CA LEU A 79 6.34 -6.02 8.57
C LEU A 79 6.66 -7.40 7.98
N LYS A 80 6.43 -7.57 6.67
CA LYS A 80 6.79 -8.80 5.94
C LYS A 80 7.41 -8.44 4.60
N GLY A 81 8.58 -9.02 4.31
CA GLY A 81 9.26 -8.77 3.03
C GLY A 81 9.53 -7.28 2.74
N GLY A 82 9.64 -6.45 3.78
CA GLY A 82 9.79 -4.99 3.65
C GLY A 82 8.50 -4.21 3.42
N GLN A 83 7.33 -4.84 3.51
CA GLN A 83 6.01 -4.23 3.33
C GLN A 83 5.15 -4.36 4.59
N TRP A 84 4.25 -3.40 4.80
CA TRP A 84 3.36 -3.37 5.97
C TRP A 84 2.01 -4.00 5.63
N HIS A 85 1.73 -5.15 6.23
CA HIS A 85 0.49 -5.90 6.03
C HIS A 85 -0.44 -5.73 7.22
N ASP A 86 -1.75 -5.76 7.00
CA ASP A 86 -2.72 -5.91 8.08
C ASP A 86 -2.48 -7.24 8.81
N VAL A 87 -2.54 -7.25 10.15
CA VAL A 87 -2.48 -8.50 10.96
C VAL A 87 -3.54 -9.51 10.49
N ARG A 88 -4.72 -9.03 10.09
CA ARG A 88 -5.83 -9.87 9.59
C ARG A 88 -5.50 -10.60 8.30
N ASP A 89 -4.67 -10.00 7.44
CA ASP A 89 -4.23 -10.64 6.19
C ASP A 89 -3.17 -11.72 6.49
N ASP A 90 -2.55 -11.68 7.66
CA ASP A 90 -1.59 -12.67 8.13
C ASP A 90 -2.22 -13.82 8.95
N SER A 91 -3.32 -13.55 9.66
CA SER A 91 -3.89 -14.52 10.59
C SER A 91 -4.39 -15.81 9.96
N GLY A 92 -4.66 -15.86 8.64
CA GLY A 92 -4.76 -17.09 7.83
C GLY A 92 -5.61 -18.26 8.37
N TYR A 93 -6.47 -18.03 9.37
CA TYR A 93 -7.34 -18.97 10.07
C TYR A 93 -8.72 -18.34 10.20
#